data_AF-A0A177L2F4-F1
#
_entry.id   AF-A0A177L2F4-F1
#
_cell.length_a   1.000
_cell.length_b   1.000
_cell.length_c   1.000
_cell.angle_alpha   90.00
_cell.angle_beta   90.00
_cell.angle_gamma   90.00
#
_symmetry.space_group_name_H-M   'P 1'
#
loop_
_entity.id
_entity.type
_entity.pdbx_description
1 polymer ?
#
loop_
_entity_poly.entity_id
_entity_poly.type
_entity_poly.pdbx_seq_one_letter_code
_entity_poly.pdbx_strand_id
1 'polypeptide(L)'
;MVRTNILNETNHGKPVLMVTSPKENELQPLISSKLAISFAEIGKKVLLVDANFRKPALHELFGINNRIGLSNLLMDEEGEASEVFIQNLYMLPTGSYSMHLEGFEKIEQLMTEWKRYYDAVIVEAPAFLEVADSQILLAACSGMILVIQENQTKKEDVLRTKKMLERGGYPILGAIYQTS
;
A
#
# COMPACT_ATOMS: atom_id res chain seq x y z
N MET A 1 3.23 -15.35 -10.13
CA MET A 1 4.59 -14.84 -10.43
C MET A 1 4.95 -13.62 -9.59
N VAL A 2 4.10 -12.58 -9.49
CA VAL A 2 4.41 -11.34 -8.72
C VAL A 2 4.83 -11.61 -7.26
N ARG A 3 4.04 -12.35 -6.49
CA ARG A 3 4.37 -12.73 -5.10
C ARG A 3 5.73 -13.43 -4.97
N THR A 4 6.02 -14.40 -5.83
CA THR A 4 7.27 -15.18 -5.79
C THR A 4 8.49 -14.29 -6.01
N ASN A 5 8.42 -13.36 -6.97
CA ASN A 5 9.50 -12.43 -7.24
C ASN A 5 9.74 -11.49 -6.05
N ILE A 6 8.67 -10.95 -5.46
CA ILE A 6 8.77 -10.09 -4.27
C ILE A 6 9.45 -10.82 -3.11
N LEU A 7 9.02 -12.05 -2.80
CA LEU A 7 9.60 -12.83 -1.70
C LEU A 7 11.10 -13.11 -1.88
N ASN A 8 11.55 -13.29 -3.12
CA ASN A 8 12.97 -13.46 -3.46
C ASN A 8 13.75 -12.16 -3.27
N GLU A 9 13.22 -11.04 -3.77
CA GLU A 9 13.88 -9.71 -3.66
C GLU A 9 13.94 -9.20 -2.21
N THR A 10 12.95 -9.55 -1.39
CA THR A 10 12.89 -9.11 0.02
C THR A 10 13.63 -10.05 0.99
N ASN A 11 14.43 -11.01 0.49
CA ASN A 11 15.25 -11.93 1.28
C ASN A 11 14.51 -12.61 2.47
N HIS A 12 13.25 -13.03 2.27
CA HIS A 12 12.40 -13.62 3.32
C HIS A 12 12.18 -12.75 4.58
N GLY A 13 12.49 -11.44 4.53
CA GLY A 13 12.12 -10.50 5.58
C GLY A 13 10.60 -10.30 5.66
N LYS A 14 10.17 -9.41 6.55
CA LYS A 14 8.76 -8.99 6.67
C LYS A 14 8.55 -7.70 5.87
N PRO A 15 8.16 -7.78 4.57
CA PRO A 15 8.21 -6.61 3.71
C PRO A 15 7.06 -5.64 4.02
N VAL A 16 7.35 -4.34 3.89
CA VAL A 16 6.33 -3.30 3.79
C VAL A 16 6.31 -2.83 2.34
N LEU A 17 5.23 -3.13 1.63
CA LEU A 17 5.13 -2.92 0.19
C LEU A 17 4.12 -1.82 -0.08
N MET A 18 4.57 -0.74 -0.70
CA MET A 18 3.66 0.27 -1.23
C MET A 18 3.12 -0.20 -2.58
N VAL A 19 1.80 -0.11 -2.77
CA VAL A 19 1.14 -0.34 -4.07
C VAL A 19 0.56 1.00 -4.52
N THR A 20 1.02 1.46 -5.68
CA THR A 20 0.61 2.75 -6.25
C THR A 20 0.69 2.73 -7.77
N SER A 21 0.11 3.71 -8.45
CA SER A 21 0.21 3.96 -9.88
C SER A 21 0.79 5.35 -10.14
N PRO A 22 1.35 5.61 -11.35
CA PRO A 22 1.85 6.95 -11.68
C PRO A 22 0.78 8.04 -11.55
N LYS A 23 -0.44 7.72 -11.98
CA LYS A 23 -1.63 8.58 -12.07
C LYS A 23 -2.84 7.82 -11.54
N GLU A 24 -3.93 8.52 -11.20
CA GLU A 24 -5.14 7.88 -10.66
C GLU A 24 -5.55 6.62 -11.43
N ASN A 25 -5.81 5.54 -10.70
CA ASN A 25 -6.16 4.24 -11.26
C ASN A 25 -7.21 3.55 -10.37
N GLU A 26 -8.38 3.24 -10.94
CA GLU A 26 -9.50 2.65 -10.20
C GLU A 26 -9.28 1.18 -9.80
N LEU A 27 -8.37 0.47 -10.48
CA LEU A 27 -8.06 -0.92 -10.19
C LEU A 27 -7.01 -1.08 -9.10
N GLN A 28 -6.34 -0.01 -8.70
CA GLN A 28 -5.26 -0.08 -7.72
C GLN A 28 -5.70 -0.68 -6.37
N PRO A 29 -6.84 -0.31 -5.76
CA PRO A 29 -7.34 -0.95 -4.54
C PRO A 29 -7.64 -2.45 -4.73
N LEU A 30 -8.12 -2.84 -5.91
CA LEU A 30 -8.35 -4.25 -6.23
C LEU A 30 -7.02 -5.02 -6.35
N ILE A 31 -6.00 -4.39 -6.95
CA ILE A 31 -4.68 -5.00 -7.12
C ILE A 31 -3.95 -5.15 -5.79
N SER A 32 -3.96 -4.13 -4.92
CA SER A 32 -3.38 -4.22 -3.58
C SER A 32 -4.08 -5.30 -2.75
N SER A 33 -5.41 -5.40 -2.85
CA SER A 33 -6.21 -6.46 -2.20
C SER A 33 -5.81 -7.84 -2.69
N LYS A 34 -5.77 -8.08 -4.01
CA LYS A 34 -5.37 -9.38 -4.59
C LYS A 34 -3.95 -9.77 -4.21
N LEU A 35 -3.04 -8.80 -4.13
CA LEU A 35 -1.68 -9.06 -3.66
C LEU A 35 -1.70 -9.54 -2.21
N ALA A 36 -2.42 -8.84 -1.32
CA ALA A 36 -2.55 -9.19 0.10
C ALA A 36 -3.12 -10.59 0.30
N ILE A 37 -4.19 -10.91 -0.42
CA ILE A 37 -4.81 -12.23 -0.43
C ILE A 37 -3.78 -13.30 -0.82
N SER A 38 -2.99 -13.06 -1.87
CA SER A 38 -2.00 -14.05 -2.31
C SER A 38 -0.91 -14.35 -1.28
N PHE A 39 -0.58 -13.40 -0.40
CA PHE A 39 0.33 -13.62 0.73
C PHE A 39 -0.40 -14.38 1.86
N ALA A 40 -1.64 -14.01 2.16
CA ALA A 40 -2.43 -14.69 3.19
C ALA A 40 -2.70 -16.17 2.85
N GLU A 41 -2.95 -16.49 1.59
CA GLU A 41 -3.17 -17.85 1.07
C GLU A 41 -1.98 -18.80 1.28
N ILE A 42 -0.76 -18.27 1.43
CA ILE A 42 0.43 -19.07 1.77
C ILE A 42 0.73 -19.08 3.28
N GLY A 43 -0.27 -18.74 4.10
CA GLY A 43 -0.19 -18.79 5.56
C GLY A 43 0.54 -17.61 6.20
N LYS A 44 0.83 -16.53 5.45
CA LYS A 44 1.44 -15.32 6.02
C LYS A 44 0.38 -14.49 6.73
N LYS A 45 0.73 -13.92 7.88
CA LYS A 45 -0.12 -12.92 8.53
C LYS A 45 0.07 -11.57 7.85
N VAL A 46 -0.95 -11.06 7.15
CA VAL A 46 -0.85 -9.88 6.29
C VAL A 46 -1.69 -8.74 6.85
N LEU A 47 -1.11 -7.54 6.88
CA LEU A 47 -1.85 -6.30 7.07
C LEU A 47 -1.99 -5.57 5.74
N LEU A 48 -3.21 -5.29 5.32
CA LEU A 48 -3.54 -4.41 4.21
C LEU A 48 -4.01 -3.06 4.76
N VAL A 49 -3.34 -1.98 4.37
CA VAL A 49 -3.60 -0.63 4.86
C VAL A 49 -4.10 0.24 3.72
N ASP A 50 -5.24 0.90 3.92
CA ASP A 50 -5.71 1.99 3.06
C ASP A 50 -5.05 3.29 3.54
N ALA A 51 -4.07 3.78 2.79
CA ALA A 51 -3.41 5.06 3.05
C ALA A 51 -3.78 6.11 1.99
N ASN A 52 -4.81 5.87 1.18
CA ASN A 52 -5.34 6.82 0.22
C ASN A 52 -6.51 7.60 0.82
N PHE A 53 -6.20 8.56 1.69
CA PHE A 53 -7.19 9.46 2.31
C PHE A 53 -8.01 10.26 1.30
N ARG A 54 -7.52 10.44 0.06
CA ARG A 54 -8.22 11.20 -0.98
C ARG A 54 -9.35 10.42 -1.63
N LYS A 55 -9.15 9.11 -1.83
CA LYS A 55 -10.15 8.21 -2.42
C LYS A 55 -10.10 6.85 -1.70
N PRO A 56 -10.54 6.79 -0.43
CA PRO A 56 -10.56 5.55 0.34
C PRO A 56 -11.48 4.54 -0.36
N ALA A 57 -11.02 3.30 -0.52
CA ALA A 57 -11.74 2.33 -1.34
C ALA A 57 -11.69 0.90 -0.79
N LEU A 58 -10.70 0.57 0.03
CA LEU A 58 -10.54 -0.81 0.50
C LEU A 58 -11.70 -1.24 1.40
N HIS A 59 -12.21 -0.35 2.24
CA HIS A 59 -13.35 -0.65 3.11
C HIS A 59 -14.60 -1.08 2.35
N GLU A 60 -14.85 -0.52 1.18
CA GLU A 60 -15.96 -0.93 0.30
C GLU A 60 -15.73 -2.33 -0.27
N LEU A 61 -14.50 -2.63 -0.73
CA LEU A 61 -14.13 -3.94 -1.26
C LEU A 61 -14.26 -5.07 -0.23
N PHE A 62 -13.95 -4.79 1.03
CA PHE A 62 -14.02 -5.77 2.11
C PHE A 62 -15.33 -5.74 2.90
N GLY A 63 -16.25 -4.81 2.59
CA GLY A 63 -17.54 -4.69 3.28
C GLY A 63 -17.43 -4.30 4.75
N ILE A 64 -16.41 -3.51 5.12
CA ILE A 64 -16.19 -3.04 6.50
C ILE A 64 -16.46 -1.55 6.65
N ASN A 65 -16.60 -1.10 7.89
CA ASN A 65 -16.84 0.30 8.20
C ASN A 65 -15.53 1.13 8.18
N ASN A 66 -15.60 2.39 7.74
CA ASN A 66 -14.45 3.31 7.64
C ASN A 66 -14.48 4.46 8.67
N ARG A 67 -15.12 4.27 9.82
CA ARG A 67 -15.19 5.30 10.88
C ARG A 67 -13.87 5.46 11.63
N ILE A 68 -13.22 4.34 11.92
CA ILE A 68 -11.99 4.29 12.71
C ILE A 68 -10.93 3.58 11.86
N GLY A 69 -9.74 4.16 11.76
CA GLY A 69 -8.69 3.62 10.90
C GLY A 69 -7.35 4.33 11.03
N LEU A 70 -6.58 4.34 9.95
CA LEU A 70 -5.23 4.91 9.91
C LEU A 70 -5.18 6.36 10.37
N SER A 71 -6.17 7.18 10.02
CA SER A 71 -6.22 8.58 10.42
C SER A 71 -6.28 8.77 11.92
N ASN A 72 -6.98 7.89 12.64
CA ASN A 72 -7.07 7.93 14.09
C ASN A 72 -5.72 7.58 14.72
N LEU A 73 -5.05 6.53 14.21
CA LEU A 73 -3.70 6.15 14.66
C LEU A 73 -2.69 7.28 14.47
N LEU A 74 -2.79 8.04 13.38
CA LEU A 74 -1.93 9.19 13.12
C LEU A 74 -2.20 10.37 14.05
N MET A 75 -3.39 10.45 14.64
CA MET A 75 -3.80 11.46 15.64
C MET A 75 -3.60 11.01 17.09
N ASP A 76 -2.91 9.89 17.33
CA ASP A 76 -2.75 9.26 18.66
C ASP A 76 -4.09 8.84 19.30
N GLU A 77 -5.13 8.64 18.48
CA GLU A 77 -6.41 8.07 18.89
C GLU A 77 -6.44 6.54 18.69
N GLU A 78 -7.46 5.88 19.24
CA GLU A 78 -7.68 4.47 18.98
C GLU A 78 -7.96 4.22 17.50
N GLY A 79 -7.22 3.29 16.91
CA GLY A 79 -7.46 2.76 15.57
C GLY A 79 -7.09 1.30 15.52
N GLU A 80 -7.91 0.46 14.89
CA GLU A 80 -7.68 -0.98 14.88
C GLU A 80 -7.87 -1.57 13.49
N ALA A 81 -6.94 -2.46 13.11
CA ALA A 81 -7.09 -3.29 11.93
C ALA A 81 -8.05 -4.44 12.26
N SER A 82 -9.04 -4.66 11.40
CA SER A 82 -9.98 -5.76 11.57
C SER A 82 -9.58 -6.96 10.72
N GLU A 83 -9.69 -8.17 11.26
CA GLU A 83 -9.60 -9.38 10.44
C GLU A 83 -10.78 -9.40 9.47
N VAL A 84 -10.50 -9.65 8.19
CA VAL A 84 -11.54 -9.73 7.16
C VAL A 84 -11.94 -11.20 6.93
N PHE A 85 -12.87 -11.45 6.01
CA PHE A 85 -13.37 -12.80 5.69
C PHE A 85 -12.31 -13.77 5.14
N ILE A 86 -11.06 -13.34 5.01
CA ILE A 86 -9.92 -14.11 4.51
C ILE A 86 -8.98 -14.37 5.67
N GLN A 87 -8.75 -15.64 5.99
CA GLN A 87 -7.88 -16.05 7.09
C GLN A 87 -6.48 -15.42 6.96
N ASN A 88 -5.95 -14.94 8.09
CA ASN A 88 -4.64 -14.28 8.19
C ASN A 88 -4.54 -12.92 7.46
N LEU A 89 -5.63 -12.39 6.91
CA LEU A 89 -5.66 -11.05 6.32
C LEU A 89 -6.39 -10.08 7.25
N TYR A 90 -5.68 -9.01 7.60
CA TYR A 90 -6.19 -7.91 8.40
C TYR A 90 -6.23 -6.67 7.53
N MET A 91 -7.29 -5.87 7.66
CA MET A 91 -7.45 -4.63 6.90
C MET A 91 -7.61 -3.45 7.84
N LEU A 92 -6.78 -2.43 7.63
CA LEU A 92 -6.85 -1.14 8.31
C LEU A 92 -7.37 -0.11 7.30
N PRO A 93 -8.60 0.38 7.44
CA PRO A 93 -9.16 1.37 6.52
C PRO A 93 -8.59 2.77 6.84
N THR A 94 -8.92 3.79 6.05
CA THR A 94 -8.37 5.15 6.26
C THR A 94 -8.84 5.77 7.57
N GLY A 95 -10.05 5.46 8.03
CA GLY A 95 -10.76 6.24 9.05
C GLY A 95 -11.51 7.43 8.46
N SER A 96 -12.29 8.12 9.30
CA SER A 96 -13.20 9.18 8.85
C SER A 96 -12.56 10.55 8.65
N TYR A 97 -11.33 10.77 9.10
CA TYR A 97 -10.67 12.06 8.93
C TYR A 97 -10.01 12.14 7.55
N SER A 98 -10.44 13.12 6.75
CA SER A 98 -9.65 13.56 5.61
C SER A 98 -8.42 14.29 6.13
N MET A 99 -7.23 13.75 5.87
CA MET A 99 -5.98 14.37 6.30
C MET A 99 -4.91 14.28 5.21
N HIS A 100 -3.88 15.12 5.36
CA HIS A 100 -2.63 15.00 4.65
C HIS A 100 -1.56 14.47 5.60
N LEU A 101 -0.64 13.66 5.07
CA LEU A 101 0.46 13.13 5.86
C LEU A 101 1.47 14.23 6.16
N GLU A 102 1.49 14.68 7.41
CA GLU A 102 2.47 15.63 7.92
C GLU A 102 3.57 14.89 8.67
N GLY A 103 4.74 14.80 8.03
CA GLY A 103 5.93 14.21 8.65
C GLY A 103 6.02 12.69 8.52
N PHE A 104 7.27 12.21 8.63
CA PHE A 104 7.65 10.82 8.40
C PHE A 104 7.58 9.95 9.66
N GLU A 105 7.85 10.56 10.82
CA GLU A 105 8.16 9.87 12.08
C GLU A 105 7.02 8.95 12.54
N LYS A 106 5.77 9.44 12.54
CA LYS A 106 4.61 8.65 12.99
C LYS A 106 4.35 7.44 12.10
N ILE A 107 4.48 7.62 10.78
CA ILE A 107 4.32 6.53 9.81
C ILE A 107 5.43 5.50 9.99
N GLU A 108 6.68 5.94 10.15
CA GLU A 108 7.81 5.06 10.39
C GLU A 108 7.62 4.21 11.66
N GLN A 109 7.11 4.82 12.74
CA GLN A 109 6.77 4.12 13.97
C GLN A 109 5.70 3.05 13.74
N LEU A 110 4.60 3.39 13.07
CA LEU A 110 3.53 2.45 12.74
C LEU A 110 4.04 1.27 11.89
N MET A 111 4.81 1.55 10.84
CA MET A 111 5.39 0.50 9.98
C MET A 111 6.34 -0.42 10.76
N THR A 112 7.14 0.16 11.67
CA THR A 112 8.05 -0.60 12.53
C THR A 112 7.31 -1.49 13.52
N GLU A 113 6.21 -0.99 14.08
CA GLU A 113 5.34 -1.76 14.95
C GLU A 113 4.63 -2.89 14.21
N TRP A 114 4.04 -2.61 13.06
CA TRP A 114 3.32 -3.62 12.26
C TRP A 114 4.22 -4.76 11.81
N LYS A 115 5.49 -4.48 11.47
CA LYS A 115 6.48 -5.54 11.17
C LYS A 115 6.69 -6.52 12.34
N ARG A 116 6.37 -6.16 13.58
CA ARG A 116 6.47 -7.10 14.72
C ARG A 116 5.35 -8.15 14.67
N TYR A 117 4.15 -7.73 14.27
CA TYR A 117 2.93 -8.55 14.34
C TYR A 117 2.54 -9.23 13.04
N TYR A 118 2.94 -8.67 11.90
CA TYR A 118 2.60 -9.15 10.56
C TYR A 118 3.83 -9.66 9.83
N ASP A 119 3.64 -10.66 8.98
CA ASP A 119 4.67 -11.18 8.10
C ASP A 119 4.82 -10.36 6.82
N ALA A 120 3.80 -9.60 6.44
CA ALA A 120 3.84 -8.63 5.35
C ALA A 120 2.85 -7.50 5.62
N VAL A 121 3.22 -6.28 5.22
CA VAL A 121 2.33 -5.11 5.22
C VAL A 121 2.22 -4.61 3.79
N ILE A 122 1.00 -4.39 3.31
CA ILE A 122 0.71 -3.85 2.00
C ILE A 122 -0.01 -2.53 2.19
N VAL A 123 0.55 -1.46 1.64
CA VAL A 123 0.05 -0.10 1.78
C VAL A 123 -0.49 0.34 0.43
N GLU A 124 -1.81 0.46 0.33
CA GLU A 124 -2.46 1.11 -0.82
C GLU A 124 -2.31 2.62 -0.65
N ALA A 125 -1.78 3.31 -1.66
CA ALA A 125 -1.36 4.69 -1.55
C ALA A 125 -1.77 5.53 -2.76
N PRO A 126 -2.05 6.83 -2.62
CA PRO A 126 -2.54 7.64 -3.73
C PRO A 126 -1.55 7.70 -4.92
N ALA A 127 -2.02 8.20 -6.06
CA ALA A 127 -1.23 8.29 -7.28
C ALA A 127 0.10 9.03 -7.06
N PHE A 128 1.20 8.36 -7.39
CA PHE A 128 2.55 8.76 -6.99
C PHE A 128 2.99 10.12 -7.56
N LEU A 129 2.58 10.48 -8.78
CA LEU A 129 2.95 11.75 -9.41
C LEU A 129 2.01 12.91 -9.04
N GLU A 130 0.95 12.66 -8.27
CA GLU A 130 -0.11 13.65 -8.03
C GLU A 130 -0.20 14.07 -6.56
N VAL A 131 0.20 13.20 -5.65
CA VAL A 131 0.05 13.42 -4.20
C VAL A 131 1.40 13.27 -3.51
N ALA A 132 1.81 14.28 -2.75
CA ALA A 132 3.09 14.28 -2.05
C ALA A 132 3.16 13.20 -0.95
N ASP A 133 2.02 12.90 -0.32
CA ASP A 133 1.82 11.86 0.70
C ASP A 133 2.40 10.51 0.26
N SER A 134 2.29 10.16 -1.02
CA SER A 134 2.84 8.94 -1.60
C SER A 134 4.37 8.85 -1.46
N GLN A 135 5.09 9.97 -1.50
CA GLN A 135 6.55 9.99 -1.32
C GLN A 135 6.94 9.83 0.15
N ILE A 136 6.15 10.38 1.08
CA ILE A 136 6.36 10.20 2.52
C ILE A 136 6.10 8.75 2.90
N LEU A 137 5.01 8.15 2.41
CA LEU A 137 4.71 6.73 2.62
C LEU A 137 5.82 5.82 2.08
N LEU A 138 6.31 6.12 0.88
CA LEU A 138 7.37 5.33 0.25
C LEU A 138 8.63 5.28 1.10
N ALA A 139 9.00 6.37 1.76
CA ALA A 139 10.16 6.42 2.64
C ALA A 139 10.07 5.42 3.81
N ALA A 140 8.86 5.01 4.20
CA ALA A 140 8.63 4.08 5.31
C ALA A 140 8.48 2.63 4.81
N CYS A 141 8.43 2.44 3.49
CA CYS A 141 8.24 1.16 2.84
C CYS A 141 9.58 0.54 2.43
N SER A 142 9.60 -0.79 2.36
CA SER A 142 10.74 -1.55 1.82
C SER A 142 10.92 -1.33 0.32
N GLY A 143 9.88 -0.90 -0.37
CA GLY A 143 9.88 -0.58 -1.79
C GLY A 143 8.46 -0.52 -2.33
N MET A 144 8.35 -0.25 -3.63
CA MET A 144 7.05 -0.14 -4.28
C MET A 144 6.80 -1.16 -5.38
N ILE A 145 5.51 -1.41 -5.60
CA ILE A 145 4.96 -2.12 -6.73
C ILE A 145 4.14 -1.11 -7.53
N LEU A 146 4.54 -0.90 -8.77
CA LEU A 146 3.87 0.05 -9.66
C LEU A 146 2.75 -0.63 -10.44
N VAL A 147 1.52 -0.15 -10.30
CA VAL A 147 0.37 -0.59 -11.09
C VAL A 147 0.36 0.15 -12.42
N ILE A 148 0.35 -0.61 -13.52
CA ILE A 148 0.32 -0.11 -14.88
C ILE A 148 -0.85 -0.77 -15.59
N GLN A 149 -1.75 0.03 -16.13
CA GLN A 149 -2.90 -0.45 -16.89
C GLN A 149 -2.74 -0.13 -18.36
N GLU A 150 -2.96 -1.15 -19.19
CA GLU A 150 -2.94 -1.04 -20.65
C GLU A 150 -3.94 0.02 -21.12
N ASN A 151 -3.53 0.81 -22.11
CA ASN A 151 -4.29 1.92 -22.71
C ASN A 151 -4.71 3.05 -21.76
N GLN A 152 -4.49 2.92 -20.45
CA GLN A 152 -4.80 3.96 -19.46
C GLN A 152 -3.54 4.63 -18.91
N THR A 153 -2.49 3.86 -18.62
CA THR A 153 -1.24 4.41 -18.07
C THR A 153 -0.28 4.80 -19.20
N LYS A 154 0.05 6.09 -19.29
CA LYS A 154 1.00 6.59 -20.29
C LYS A 154 2.42 6.17 -19.97
N LYS A 155 3.16 5.72 -20.99
CA LYS A 155 4.59 5.37 -20.88
C LYS A 155 5.43 6.50 -20.28
N GLU A 156 5.12 7.74 -20.63
CA GLU A 156 5.82 8.93 -20.13
C GLU A 156 5.70 9.07 -18.60
N ASP A 157 4.51 8.81 -18.04
CA ASP A 157 4.26 8.87 -16.60
C ASP A 157 4.98 7.73 -15.86
N VAL A 158 5.06 6.53 -16.45
CA VAL A 158 5.87 5.42 -15.92
C VAL A 158 7.35 5.80 -15.87
N LEU A 159 7.88 6.36 -16.96
CA LEU A 159 9.29 6.78 -17.03
C LEU A 159 9.59 7.93 -16.06
N ARG A 160 8.65 8.87 -15.88
CA ARG A 160 8.77 9.95 -14.91
C ARG A 160 8.80 9.41 -13.47
N THR A 161 7.91 8.48 -13.15
CA THR A 161 7.85 7.79 -11.86
C THR A 161 9.18 7.09 -11.57
N LYS A 162 9.66 6.29 -12.52
CA LYS A 162 10.97 5.62 -12.41
C LYS A 162 12.12 6.60 -12.12
N LYS A 163 12.21 7.70 -12.88
CA LYS A 163 13.26 8.72 -12.68
C LYS A 163 13.21 9.36 -11.29
N MET A 164 12.01 9.58 -10.74
CA MET A 164 11.86 10.13 -9.39
C MET A 164 12.34 9.14 -8.32
N LEU A 165 12.03 7.86 -8.51
CA LEU A 165 12.43 6.79 -7.59
C LEU A 165 13.95 6.57 -7.61
N GLU A 166 14.55 6.54 -8.79
CA GLU A 166 16.01 6.46 -8.95
C GLU A 166 16.73 7.64 -8.27
N ARG A 167 16.18 8.85 -8.37
CA ARG A 167 16.74 10.04 -7.68
C ARG A 167 16.57 9.98 -6.16
N GLY A 168 15.47 9.40 -5.68
CA GLY A 168 15.19 9.24 -4.25
C GLY A 168 15.90 8.05 -3.61
N GLY A 169 16.53 7.18 -4.39
CA GLY A 169 17.17 5.95 -3.89
C GLY A 169 16.17 4.88 -3.43
N TYR A 170 14.91 4.96 -3.88
CA TYR A 170 13.87 4.01 -3.48
C TYR A 170 13.79 2.82 -4.44
N PRO A 171 13.77 1.58 -3.94
CA PRO A 171 13.70 0.40 -4.80
C PRO A 171 12.31 0.21 -5.42
N ILE A 172 12.30 -0.04 -6.73
CA ILE A 172 11.13 -0.56 -7.44
C ILE A 172 11.23 -2.07 -7.40
N LEU A 173 10.41 -2.70 -6.57
CA LEU A 173 10.41 -4.15 -6.40
C LEU A 173 9.71 -4.86 -7.57
N GLY A 174 8.87 -4.13 -8.31
CA GLY A 174 8.28 -4.61 -9.54
C GLY A 174 7.18 -3.72 -10.08
N ALA A 175 6.54 -4.20 -11.14
CA ALA A 175 5.33 -3.62 -11.69
C ALA A 175 4.28 -4.70 -11.95
N ILE A 176 3.01 -4.34 -11.79
CA ILE A 176 1.87 -5.18 -12.16
C ILE A 176 1.27 -4.55 -13.41
N TYR A 177 1.41 -5.24 -14.54
CA TYR A 177 0.81 -4.83 -15.82
C TYR A 177 -0.55 -5.52 -15.97
N GLN A 178 -1.61 -4.72 -16.10
CA GLN A 178 -2.96 -5.22 -16.39
C GLN A 178 -3.35 -4.91 -17.83
N THR A 179 -3.54 -5.96 -18.61
CA THR A 179 -4.35 -5.95 -19.83
C THR A 179 -5.82 -6.05 -19.39
N SER A 180 -6.69 -5.19 -19.93
CA SER A 180 -8.13 -5.08 -19.61
C SER A 180 -8.82 -6.38 -19.20
#